data_AF-A0AAW1SSY1-F1
#
_entry.id   AF-A0AAW1SSY1-F1
#
_cell.length_a   1.000
_cell.length_b   1.000
_cell.length_c   1.000
_cell.angle_alpha   90.00
_cell.angle_beta   90.00
_cell.angle_gamma   90.00
#
_symmetry.space_group_name_H-M   'P 1'
#
loop_
_entity.id
_entity.type
_entity.pdbx_description
1 polymer ?
#
loop_
_entity_poly.entity_id
_entity_poly.type
_entity_poly.pdbx_seq_one_letter_code
_entity_poly.pdbx_strand_id
1 'polypeptide(L)'
;MGFGQRFKEKLRQGTHLSKDGTHFKGTDNERNKMMMKEADECAARLRSFKKKLITQHEATESLLRSIEKTLGGGGPKAYDRDSSTNAAVPSAMYSDPVESLRVSELANISSRHEAQLRGEVYAPIDKWLAVHKEFTGKMSTLENHRLEFDNARRLHNRVELDKVRQMQKNDAVEPDLASKLDAHINEADGRRMTYTQYEAEIHAQLTALLEDASNMQTVFAHALRIEADLLASSVAHNARNITEEQLTGAPRTIHAIQTGAQSQPISGVGQSNPSGAGPAGAWAD
;
A
#
# COMPACT_ATOMS: atom_id res chain seq x y z
N MET A 1 -10.14 -35.07 -22.06
CA MET A 1 -11.24 -34.27 -22.65
C MET A 1 -10.75 -32.86 -22.94
N GLY A 2 -10.98 -32.34 -24.15
CA GLY A 2 -10.36 -31.12 -24.65
C GLY A 2 -11.04 -29.82 -24.19
N PHE A 3 -10.24 -28.75 -24.11
CA PHE A 3 -10.59 -27.37 -23.75
C PHE A 3 -11.96 -26.88 -24.30
N GLY A 4 -12.35 -27.32 -25.50
CA GLY A 4 -13.63 -26.96 -26.13
C GLY A 4 -14.89 -27.44 -25.40
N GLN A 5 -14.85 -28.57 -24.67
CA GLN A 5 -16.02 -29.02 -23.89
C GLN A 5 -16.22 -28.16 -22.63
N ARG A 6 -15.13 -27.76 -21.94
CA ARG A 6 -15.18 -26.88 -20.78
C ARG A 6 -15.71 -25.48 -21.15
N PHE A 7 -15.27 -24.94 -22.28
CA PHE A 7 -15.72 -23.64 -22.79
C PHE A 7 -17.22 -23.63 -23.14
N LYS A 8 -17.72 -24.69 -23.80
CA LYS A 8 -19.16 -24.84 -24.11
C LYS A 8 -20.02 -24.91 -22.85
N GLU A 9 -19.56 -25.62 -21.82
CA GLU A 9 -20.29 -25.75 -20.55
C GLU A 9 -20.34 -24.40 -19.81
N LYS A 10 -19.20 -23.67 -19.75
CA LYS A 10 -19.13 -22.33 -19.17
C LYS A 10 -20.07 -21.34 -19.87
N LEU A 11 -20.07 -21.31 -21.21
CA LEU A 11 -20.98 -20.47 -21.99
C LEU A 11 -22.44 -20.84 -21.76
N ARG A 12 -22.77 -22.14 -21.67
CA ARG A 12 -24.14 -22.59 -21.48
C ARG A 12 -24.68 -22.28 -20.08
N GLN A 13 -23.84 -22.33 -19.04
CA GLN A 13 -24.22 -21.91 -17.70
C GLN A 13 -24.37 -20.38 -17.58
N GLY A 14 -23.53 -19.61 -18.26
CA GLY A 14 -23.55 -18.14 -18.21
C GLY A 14 -24.67 -17.46 -19.01
N THR A 15 -25.20 -18.11 -20.06
CA THR A 15 -26.16 -17.46 -20.98
C THR A 15 -27.62 -17.81 -20.72
N HIS A 16 -27.95 -18.57 -19.66
CA HIS A 16 -29.30 -19.13 -19.46
C HIS A 16 -29.87 -19.85 -20.71
N LEU A 17 -29.04 -20.23 -21.69
CA LEU A 17 -29.43 -20.91 -22.93
C LEU A 17 -29.77 -22.39 -22.70
N SER A 18 -30.24 -22.75 -21.50
CA SER A 18 -30.97 -24.00 -21.30
C SER A 18 -32.33 -23.87 -21.98
N LYS A 19 -32.33 -23.86 -23.32
CA LYS A 19 -33.52 -23.89 -24.18
C LYS A 19 -34.35 -25.16 -23.95
N ASP A 20 -33.76 -26.17 -23.33
CA ASP A 20 -34.48 -27.33 -22.82
C ASP A 20 -34.85 -27.05 -21.37
N GLY A 21 -36.15 -26.89 -21.09
CA GLY A 21 -36.76 -26.60 -19.77
C GLY A 21 -36.48 -27.62 -18.65
N THR A 22 -35.41 -28.40 -18.76
CA THR A 22 -34.80 -29.14 -17.65
C THR A 22 -34.06 -28.15 -16.75
N HIS A 23 -34.57 -27.95 -15.53
CA HIS A 23 -33.98 -27.15 -14.46
C HIS A 23 -32.64 -27.74 -13.95
N PHE A 24 -31.61 -27.84 -14.80
CA PHE A 24 -30.30 -28.28 -14.35
C PHE A 24 -29.67 -27.20 -13.46
N LYS A 25 -29.65 -27.44 -12.15
CA LYS A 25 -28.97 -26.59 -11.18
C LYS A 25 -27.49 -26.99 -11.11
N GLY A 26 -26.61 -26.09 -11.55
CA GLY A 26 -25.16 -26.29 -11.47
C GLY A 26 -24.70 -26.54 -10.04
N THR A 27 -23.56 -27.21 -9.89
CA THR A 27 -22.99 -27.46 -8.56
C THR A 27 -22.57 -26.13 -7.94
N ASP A 28 -22.95 -25.92 -6.68
CA ASP A 28 -22.68 -24.68 -5.95
C ASP A 28 -21.22 -24.62 -5.47
N ASN A 29 -20.62 -23.44 -5.58
CA ASN A 29 -19.29 -23.11 -5.07
C ASN A 29 -19.25 -21.67 -4.51
N GLU A 30 -20.40 -21.10 -4.15
CA GLU A 30 -20.52 -19.71 -3.71
C GLU A 30 -19.73 -19.45 -2.43
N ARG A 31 -19.62 -20.42 -1.50
CA ARG A 31 -18.84 -20.23 -0.26
C ARG A 31 -17.37 -19.86 -0.55
N ASN A 32 -16.70 -20.61 -1.42
CA ASN A 32 -15.29 -20.39 -1.71
C ASN A 32 -15.10 -19.12 -2.55
N LYS A 33 -16.07 -18.77 -3.40
CA LYS A 33 -16.07 -17.50 -4.13
C LYS A 33 -16.18 -16.30 -3.18
N MET A 34 -17.06 -16.37 -2.18
CA MET A 34 -17.21 -15.33 -1.18
C MET A 34 -15.94 -15.20 -0.32
N MET A 35 -15.36 -16.31 0.13
CA MET A 35 -14.09 -16.30 0.86
C MET A 35 -12.95 -15.72 0.02
N MET A 36 -12.87 -16.07 -1.27
CA MET A 36 -11.87 -15.50 -2.19
C MET A 36 -12.07 -13.99 -2.37
N LYS A 37 -13.32 -13.53 -2.47
CA LYS A 37 -13.64 -12.10 -2.55
C LYS A 37 -13.20 -11.34 -1.29
N GLU A 38 -13.47 -11.88 -0.11
CA GLU A 38 -12.99 -11.33 1.16
C GLU A 38 -11.44 -11.27 1.19
N ALA A 39 -10.78 -12.31 0.70
CA ALA A 39 -9.33 -12.34 0.58
C ALA A 39 -8.81 -11.29 -0.42
N ASP A 40 -9.48 -11.07 -1.55
CA ASP A 40 -9.15 -10.03 -2.53
C ASP A 40 -9.26 -8.61 -1.94
N GLU A 41 -10.34 -8.35 -1.20
CA GLU A 41 -10.55 -7.08 -0.51
C GLU A 41 -9.49 -6.85 0.59
N CYS A 42 -9.14 -7.90 1.34
CA CYS A 42 -8.03 -7.87 2.29
C CYS A 42 -6.69 -7.57 1.60
N ALA A 43 -6.39 -8.26 0.49
CA ALA A 43 -5.17 -8.05 -0.29
C ALA A 43 -5.05 -6.61 -0.81
N ALA A 44 -6.16 -6.03 -1.28
CA ALA A 44 -6.19 -4.64 -1.72
C ALA A 44 -5.88 -3.67 -0.56
N ARG A 45 -6.48 -3.89 0.62
CA ARG A 45 -6.20 -3.12 1.83
C ARG A 45 -4.72 -3.23 2.26
N LEU A 46 -4.16 -4.44 2.26
CA LEU A 46 -2.75 -4.68 2.61
C LEU A 46 -1.76 -3.99 1.66
N ARG A 47 -1.99 -4.06 0.33
CA ARG A 47 -1.16 -3.34 -0.64
C ARG A 47 -1.23 -1.83 -0.45
N SER A 48 -2.44 -1.31 -0.20
CA SER A 48 -2.63 0.12 0.08
C SER A 48 -1.92 0.56 1.35
N PHE A 49 -2.06 -0.21 2.44
CA PHE A 49 -1.40 0.03 3.71
C PHE A 49 0.12 0.02 3.56
N LYS A 50 0.69 -1.03 2.98
CA LYS A 50 2.15 -1.13 2.74
C LYS A 50 2.66 0.07 1.94
N LYS A 51 1.96 0.47 0.87
CA LYS A 51 2.34 1.65 0.08
C LYS A 51 2.35 2.93 0.93
N LYS A 52 1.30 3.17 1.72
CA LYS A 52 1.21 4.35 2.59
C LYS A 52 2.32 4.36 3.64
N LEU A 53 2.64 3.20 4.22
CA LEU A 53 3.69 3.07 5.22
C LEU A 53 5.08 3.35 4.63
N ILE A 54 5.37 2.87 3.42
CA ILE A 54 6.60 3.22 2.70
C ILE A 54 6.69 4.74 2.48
N THR A 55 5.62 5.36 1.97
CA THR A 55 5.59 6.82 1.76
C THR A 55 5.75 7.60 3.07
N GLN A 56 5.15 7.15 4.17
CA GLN A 56 5.32 7.77 5.48
C GLN A 56 6.76 7.66 5.97
N HIS A 57 7.38 6.49 5.80
CA HIS A 57 8.77 6.27 6.19
C HIS A 57 9.72 7.18 5.40
N GLU A 58 9.55 7.25 4.06
CA GLU A 58 10.32 8.14 3.18
C GLU A 58 10.14 9.62 3.56
N ALA A 59 8.93 10.04 3.94
CA ALA A 59 8.67 11.40 4.40
C ALA A 59 9.38 11.69 5.74
N THR A 60 9.38 10.73 6.65
CA THR A 60 10.07 10.83 7.95
C THR A 60 11.58 10.91 7.74
N GLU A 61 12.13 10.08 6.87
CA GLU A 61 13.56 10.12 6.51
C GLU A 61 13.94 11.46 5.87
N SER A 62 13.14 11.97 4.95
CA SER A 62 13.33 13.28 4.31
C SER A 62 13.33 14.43 5.34
N LEU A 63 12.42 14.36 6.34
CA LEU A 63 12.40 15.29 7.45
C LEU A 63 13.68 15.21 8.28
N LEU A 64 14.12 14.00 8.64
CA LEU A 64 15.36 13.79 9.40
C LEU A 64 16.58 14.35 8.66
N ARG A 65 16.68 14.12 7.34
CA ARG A 65 17.75 14.68 6.49
C ARG A 65 17.69 16.21 6.43
N SER A 66 16.49 16.79 6.38
CA SER A 66 16.31 18.24 6.39
C SER A 66 16.73 18.87 7.72
N ILE A 67 16.42 18.21 8.84
CA ILE A 67 16.89 18.58 10.17
C ILE A 67 18.42 18.48 10.23
N GLU A 68 18.99 17.37 9.75
CA GLU A 68 20.45 17.17 9.66
C GLU A 68 21.12 18.30 8.87
N LYS A 69 20.57 18.66 7.70
CA LYS A 69 21.13 19.74 6.88
C LYS A 69 21.05 21.09 7.56
N THR A 70 19.94 21.37 8.24
CA THR A 70 19.70 22.65 8.91
C THR A 70 20.59 22.80 10.14
N LEU A 71 20.75 21.74 10.93
CA LEU A 71 21.58 21.74 12.13
C LEU A 71 23.07 21.58 11.82
N GLY A 72 23.43 20.81 10.78
CA GLY A 72 24.80 20.52 10.38
C GLY A 72 25.43 21.57 9.46
N GLY A 73 24.64 22.45 8.83
CA GLY A 73 25.13 23.45 7.87
C GLY A 73 25.96 24.60 8.45
N GLY A 74 26.21 24.59 9.77
CA GLY A 74 26.68 25.74 10.52
C GLY A 74 25.59 26.80 10.60
N GLY A 75 25.30 27.28 11.81
CA GLY A 75 24.35 28.39 11.97
C GLY A 75 24.76 29.62 11.14
N PRO A 76 23.83 30.55 10.89
CA PRO A 76 24.17 31.81 10.25
C PRO A 76 25.32 32.50 11.00
N LYS A 77 26.37 32.87 10.26
CA LYS A 77 27.57 33.52 10.82
C LYS A 77 27.33 35.03 10.92
N ALA A 78 27.59 35.61 12.08
CA ALA A 78 27.75 37.06 12.21
C ALA A 78 29.13 37.46 11.66
N TYR A 79 29.22 38.63 11.03
CA TYR A 79 30.47 39.18 10.51
C TYR A 79 30.74 40.54 11.16
N ASP A 80 31.97 40.74 11.62
CA ASP A 80 32.51 42.03 12.07
C ASP A 80 33.41 42.64 10.99
N ARG A 81 33.72 43.93 11.12
CA ARG A 81 34.76 44.58 10.29
C ARG A 81 36.12 44.40 10.94
N ASP A 82 37.07 43.88 10.18
CA ASP A 82 38.48 43.87 10.57
C ASP A 82 39.02 45.30 10.60
N SER A 83 39.54 45.71 11.76
CA SER A 83 40.14 47.03 11.99
C SER A 83 41.35 47.35 11.10
N SER A 84 42.03 46.33 10.56
CA SER A 84 43.26 46.52 9.79
C SER A 84 43.04 46.57 8.28
N THR A 85 42.11 45.76 7.76
CA THR A 85 41.84 45.66 6.31
C THR A 85 40.49 46.24 5.90
N ASN A 86 39.63 46.62 6.86
CA ASN A 86 38.23 46.99 6.65
C ASN A 86 37.37 45.89 5.98
N ALA A 87 37.87 44.67 5.89
CA ALA A 87 37.16 43.53 5.32
C ALA A 87 36.17 42.90 6.31
N ALA A 88 35.12 42.25 5.79
CA ALA A 88 34.18 41.49 6.62
C ALA A 88 34.81 40.17 7.05
N VAL A 89 34.92 39.95 8.36
CA VAL A 89 35.46 38.73 8.97
C VAL A 89 34.42 38.10 9.90
N PRO A 90 34.30 36.76 9.99
CA PRO A 90 33.37 36.14 10.92
C PRO A 90 33.63 36.59 12.37
N SER A 91 32.58 37.01 13.07
CA SER A 91 32.67 37.45 14.47
C SER A 91 33.08 36.28 15.35
N ALA A 92 34.20 36.42 16.07
CA ALA A 92 34.70 35.40 17.00
C ALA A 92 33.72 35.13 18.15
N MET A 93 32.84 36.09 18.47
CA MET A 93 31.89 36.01 19.57
C MET A 93 30.75 35.01 19.35
N TYR A 94 30.54 34.57 18.10
CA TYR A 94 29.46 33.65 17.69
C TYR A 94 29.97 32.40 16.98
N SER A 95 31.29 32.15 17.02
CA SER A 95 31.94 31.04 16.33
C SER A 95 32.19 29.85 17.27
N ASP A 96 31.20 29.47 18.08
CA ASP A 96 31.20 28.11 18.59
C ASP A 96 30.54 27.23 17.53
N PRO A 97 31.29 26.34 16.85
CA PRO A 97 30.65 25.29 16.09
C PRO A 97 29.82 24.51 17.10
N VAL A 98 28.51 24.43 16.89
CA VAL A 98 27.70 23.36 17.50
C VAL A 98 28.38 22.08 17.05
N GLU A 99 29.28 21.57 17.90
CA GLU A 99 30.28 20.57 17.58
C GLU A 99 29.54 19.37 17.03
N SER A 100 29.70 19.17 15.71
CA SER A 100 29.10 18.12 14.89
C SER A 100 27.98 17.37 15.61
N LEU A 101 26.79 17.97 15.68
CA LEU A 101 25.57 17.24 16.00
C LEU A 101 25.69 15.92 15.25
N ARG A 102 25.65 14.76 15.94
CA ARG A 102 26.03 13.45 15.38
C ARG A 102 25.03 13.00 14.33
N VAL A 103 25.06 13.71 13.23
CA VAL A 103 24.14 13.69 12.11
C VAL A 103 24.20 12.31 11.43
N SER A 104 25.38 11.69 11.43
CA SER A 104 25.57 10.30 11.00
C SER A 104 24.79 9.28 11.84
N GLU A 105 24.50 9.56 13.11
CA GLU A 105 23.70 8.66 13.95
C GLU A 105 22.21 8.69 13.58
N LEU A 106 21.66 9.81 13.09
CA LEU A 106 20.28 9.88 12.59
C LEU A 106 20.08 8.99 11.35
N ALA A 107 21.05 9.01 10.43
CA ALA A 107 21.05 8.12 9.27
C ALA A 107 21.09 6.63 9.68
N ASN A 108 21.93 6.29 10.68
CA ASN A 108 22.00 4.93 11.21
C ASN A 108 20.70 4.51 11.92
N ILE A 109 20.08 5.42 12.68
CA ILE A 109 18.78 5.18 13.32
C ILE A 109 17.73 4.91 12.24
N SER A 110 17.64 5.74 11.20
CA SER A 110 16.69 5.58 10.10
C SER A 110 16.87 4.24 9.39
N SER A 111 18.11 3.91 9.01
CA SER A 111 18.42 2.65 8.30
C SER A 111 18.07 1.40 9.12
N ARG A 112 18.31 1.42 10.44
CA ARG A 112 17.90 0.33 11.34
C ARG A 112 16.39 0.16 11.38
N HIS A 113 15.62 1.24 11.45
CA HIS A 113 14.16 1.17 11.46
C HIS A 113 13.62 0.72 10.09
N GLU A 114 14.23 1.13 8.98
CA GLU A 114 13.89 0.60 7.65
C GLU A 114 14.07 -0.93 7.59
N ALA A 115 15.18 -1.43 8.12
CA ALA A 115 15.44 -2.87 8.19
C ALA A 115 14.39 -3.60 9.05
N GLN A 116 13.96 -3.01 10.16
CA GLN A 116 12.89 -3.55 11.00
C GLN A 116 11.53 -3.54 10.28
N LEU A 117 11.15 -2.44 9.62
CA LEU A 117 9.93 -2.40 8.81
C LEU A 117 9.95 -3.48 7.73
N ARG A 118 11.09 -3.67 7.06
CA ARG A 118 11.24 -4.69 6.02
C ARG A 118 11.03 -6.10 6.56
N GLY A 119 11.65 -6.43 7.69
CA GLY A 119 11.60 -7.76 8.29
C GLY A 119 10.29 -8.07 9.04
N GLU A 120 9.84 -7.14 9.88
CA GLU A 120 8.70 -7.34 10.80
C GLU A 120 7.35 -6.98 10.16
N VAL A 121 7.33 -6.15 9.11
CA VAL A 121 6.08 -5.65 8.50
C VAL A 121 5.95 -6.03 7.03
N TYR A 122 6.90 -5.64 6.19
CA TYR A 122 6.77 -5.84 4.74
C TYR A 122 6.86 -7.33 4.36
N ALA A 123 7.80 -8.08 4.93
CA ALA A 123 7.96 -9.49 4.62
C ALA A 123 6.72 -10.34 4.98
N PRO A 124 6.08 -10.19 6.16
CA PRO A 124 4.81 -10.87 6.44
C PRO A 124 3.69 -10.50 5.47
N ILE A 125 3.54 -9.22 5.13
CA ILE A 125 2.53 -8.75 4.16
C ILE A 125 2.80 -9.39 2.79
N ASP A 126 4.04 -9.38 2.31
CA ASP A 126 4.41 -9.94 1.02
C ASP A 126 4.21 -11.46 0.98
N LYS A 127 4.54 -12.16 2.07
CA LYS A 127 4.30 -13.59 2.21
C LYS A 127 2.80 -13.91 2.12
N TRP A 128 1.96 -13.17 2.83
CA TRP A 128 0.51 -13.35 2.77
C TRP A 128 -0.04 -13.06 1.37
N LEU A 129 0.42 -11.98 0.72
CA LEU A 129 0.02 -11.63 -0.64
C LEU A 129 0.48 -12.66 -1.68
N ALA A 130 1.63 -13.29 -1.48
CA ALA A 130 2.11 -14.37 -2.34
C ALA A 130 1.19 -15.60 -2.24
N VAL A 131 0.84 -16.02 -1.02
CA VAL A 131 -0.09 -17.13 -0.80
C VAL A 131 -1.47 -16.81 -1.39
N HIS A 132 -2.01 -15.60 -1.17
CA HIS A 132 -3.25 -15.13 -1.80
C HIS A 132 -3.24 -15.28 -3.32
N LYS A 133 -2.16 -14.90 -3.99
CA LYS A 133 -2.02 -15.01 -5.45
C LYS A 133 -2.10 -16.45 -5.96
N GLU A 134 -1.61 -17.42 -5.19
CA GLU A 134 -1.71 -18.84 -5.55
C GLU A 134 -3.15 -19.34 -5.60
N PHE A 135 -4.03 -18.79 -4.77
CA PHE A 135 -5.45 -19.18 -4.74
C PHE A 135 -6.22 -18.82 -5.99
N THR A 136 -5.82 -17.77 -6.73
CA THR A 136 -6.44 -17.48 -8.04
C THR A 136 -6.31 -18.66 -9.00
N GLY A 137 -5.14 -19.31 -9.03
CA GLY A 137 -4.90 -20.50 -9.85
C GLY A 137 -5.65 -21.73 -9.34
N LYS A 138 -5.64 -21.94 -8.01
CA LYS A 138 -6.38 -23.04 -7.37
C LYS A 138 -7.89 -22.93 -7.61
N MET A 139 -8.46 -21.73 -7.48
CA MET A 139 -9.88 -21.47 -7.70
C MET A 139 -10.29 -21.67 -9.16
N SER A 140 -9.44 -21.28 -10.11
CA SER A 140 -9.66 -21.59 -11.53
C SER A 140 -9.65 -23.10 -11.80
N THR A 141 -8.81 -23.85 -11.09
CA THR A 141 -8.72 -25.31 -11.23
C THR A 141 -9.94 -25.99 -10.62
N LEU A 142 -10.41 -25.52 -9.45
CA LEU A 142 -11.65 -25.98 -8.82
C LEU A 142 -12.86 -25.76 -9.72
N GLU A 143 -12.94 -24.59 -10.35
CA GLU A 143 -14.01 -24.29 -11.30
C GLU A 143 -13.97 -25.23 -12.51
N ASN A 144 -12.78 -25.61 -12.99
CA ASN A 144 -12.67 -26.61 -14.06
C ASN A 144 -13.20 -27.99 -13.61
N HIS A 145 -12.86 -28.45 -12.40
CA HIS A 145 -13.38 -29.71 -11.87
C HIS A 145 -14.91 -29.66 -11.69
N ARG A 146 -15.44 -28.53 -11.22
CA ARG A 146 -16.89 -28.29 -11.11
C ARG A 146 -17.59 -28.45 -12.46
N LEU A 147 -17.05 -27.82 -13.51
CA LEU A 147 -17.61 -27.90 -14.86
C LEU A 147 -17.53 -29.31 -15.44
N GLU A 148 -16.46 -30.05 -15.18
CA GLU A 148 -16.31 -31.44 -15.61
C GLU A 148 -17.30 -32.38 -14.93
N PHE A 149 -17.50 -32.21 -13.62
CA PHE A 149 -18.51 -32.93 -12.88
C PHE A 149 -19.92 -32.60 -13.39
N ASP A 150 -20.25 -31.32 -13.55
CA ASP A 150 -21.55 -30.89 -14.08
C ASP A 150 -21.82 -31.44 -15.49
N ASN A 151 -20.80 -31.48 -16.35
CA ASN A 151 -20.91 -32.07 -17.69
C ASN A 151 -21.19 -33.59 -17.63
N ALA A 152 -20.49 -34.35 -16.78
CA ALA A 152 -20.75 -35.78 -16.62
C ALA A 152 -22.17 -36.04 -16.07
N ARG A 153 -22.62 -35.26 -15.09
CA ARG A 153 -23.98 -35.32 -14.56
C ARG A 153 -25.03 -35.02 -15.62
N ARG A 154 -24.78 -34.06 -16.52
CA ARG A 154 -25.67 -33.77 -17.67
C ARG A 154 -25.74 -34.93 -18.65
N LEU A 155 -24.61 -35.56 -18.95
CA LEU A 155 -24.55 -36.67 -19.89
C LEU A 155 -25.27 -37.90 -19.33
N HIS A 156 -25.06 -38.20 -18.04
CA HIS A 156 -25.83 -39.19 -17.29
C HIS A 156 -27.34 -38.95 -17.43
N ASN A 157 -27.82 -37.75 -17.06
CA ASN A 157 -29.25 -37.44 -17.10
C ASN A 157 -29.83 -37.52 -18.53
N ARG A 158 -29.03 -37.24 -19.57
CA ARG A 158 -29.46 -37.40 -20.96
C ARG A 158 -29.70 -38.87 -21.30
N VAL A 159 -28.73 -39.75 -20.98
CA VAL A 159 -28.85 -41.19 -21.24
C VAL A 159 -29.97 -41.81 -20.42
N GLU A 160 -30.17 -41.35 -19.18
CA GLU A 160 -31.28 -41.75 -18.32
C GLU A 160 -32.64 -41.37 -18.93
N LEU A 161 -32.78 -40.14 -19.44
CA LEU A 161 -33.99 -39.70 -20.14
C LEU A 161 -34.26 -40.51 -21.41
N ASP A 162 -33.23 -40.87 -22.17
CA ASP A 162 -33.38 -41.70 -23.37
C ASP A 162 -33.83 -43.13 -23.00
N LYS A 163 -33.33 -43.68 -21.89
CA LYS A 163 -33.80 -44.96 -21.33
C LYS A 163 -35.27 -44.89 -20.93
N VAL A 164 -35.66 -43.85 -20.21
CA VAL A 164 -37.06 -43.64 -19.81
C VAL A 164 -37.98 -43.51 -21.04
N ARG A 165 -37.54 -42.79 -22.08
CA ARG A 165 -38.29 -42.66 -23.34
C ARG A 165 -38.44 -43.97 -24.09
N GLN A 166 -37.42 -44.84 -24.11
CA GLN A 166 -37.53 -46.19 -24.68
C GLN A 166 -38.55 -47.04 -23.90
N MET A 167 -38.47 -47.01 -22.56
CA MET A 167 -39.42 -47.74 -21.70
C MET A 167 -40.86 -47.26 -21.90
N GLN A 168 -41.09 -45.95 -22.07
CA GLN A 168 -42.42 -45.38 -22.33
C GLN A 168 -42.99 -45.78 -23.70
N LYS A 169 -42.15 -46.14 -24.67
CA LYS A 169 -42.57 -46.64 -25.98
C LYS A 169 -42.88 -48.15 -25.98
N ASN A 170 -42.74 -48.83 -24.83
CA ASN A 170 -42.78 -50.30 -24.72
C ASN A 170 -41.73 -51.01 -25.59
N ASP A 171 -40.67 -50.32 -25.98
CA ASP A 171 -39.54 -50.94 -26.67
C ASP A 171 -38.69 -51.71 -25.63
N ALA A 172 -38.12 -52.85 -26.02
CA ALA A 172 -37.14 -53.53 -25.19
C ALA A 172 -35.93 -52.59 -24.99
N VAL A 173 -35.59 -52.29 -23.73
CA VAL A 173 -34.44 -51.45 -23.40
C VAL A 173 -33.18 -52.10 -23.98
N GLU A 174 -32.46 -51.37 -24.84
CA GLU A 174 -31.25 -51.90 -25.44
C GLU A 174 -30.18 -52.15 -24.35
N PRO A 175 -29.53 -53.33 -24.33
CA PRO A 175 -28.50 -53.65 -23.34
C PRO A 175 -27.30 -52.69 -23.40
N ASP A 176 -27.03 -52.12 -24.58
CA ASP A 176 -26.01 -51.09 -24.81
C ASP A 176 -26.34 -49.78 -24.05
N LEU A 177 -27.62 -49.44 -23.90
CA LEU A 177 -28.04 -48.25 -23.17
C LEU A 177 -27.86 -48.40 -21.67
N ALA A 178 -28.11 -49.60 -21.13
CA ALA A 178 -27.84 -49.92 -19.73
C ALA A 178 -26.33 -49.85 -19.41
N SER A 179 -25.49 -50.43 -20.27
CA SER A 179 -24.03 -50.35 -20.11
C SER A 179 -23.51 -48.92 -20.20
N LYS A 180 -24.06 -48.08 -21.09
CA LYS A 180 -23.71 -46.65 -21.18
C LYS A 180 -24.13 -45.86 -19.95
N LEU A 181 -25.29 -46.18 -19.38
CA LEU A 181 -25.75 -45.53 -18.15
C LEU A 181 -24.78 -45.82 -17.00
N ASP A 182 -24.42 -47.09 -16.78
CA ASP A 182 -23.47 -47.48 -15.74
C ASP A 182 -22.09 -46.81 -15.95
N ALA A 183 -21.62 -46.73 -17.20
CA ALA A 183 -20.38 -46.03 -17.52
C ALA A 183 -20.43 -44.54 -17.14
N HIS A 184 -21.54 -43.85 -17.44
CA HIS A 184 -21.70 -42.44 -17.10
C HIS A 184 -21.94 -42.19 -15.60
N ILE A 185 -22.58 -43.12 -14.88
CA ILE A 185 -22.69 -43.07 -13.42
C ILE A 185 -21.28 -43.12 -12.82
N ASN A 186 -20.49 -44.13 -13.18
CA ASN A 186 -19.12 -44.29 -12.68
C ASN A 186 -18.23 -43.09 -13.02
N GLU A 187 -18.36 -42.53 -14.21
CA GLU A 187 -17.64 -41.33 -14.63
C GLU A 187 -18.07 -40.08 -13.82
N ALA A 188 -19.37 -39.90 -13.59
CA ALA A 188 -19.89 -38.79 -12.79
C ALA A 188 -19.44 -38.89 -11.33
N ASP A 189 -19.45 -40.09 -10.74
CA ASP A 189 -19.02 -40.34 -9.37
C ASP A 189 -17.51 -40.11 -9.19
N GLY A 190 -16.68 -40.58 -10.12
CA GLY A 190 -15.23 -40.32 -10.10
C GLY A 190 -14.90 -38.82 -10.15
N ARG A 191 -15.61 -38.06 -10.99
CA ARG A 191 -15.46 -36.60 -11.06
C ARG A 191 -16.02 -35.88 -9.84
N ARG A 192 -17.12 -36.38 -9.27
CA ARG A 192 -17.70 -35.86 -8.03
C ARG A 192 -16.69 -35.98 -6.89
N MET A 193 -16.09 -37.17 -6.71
CA MET A 193 -15.08 -37.40 -5.68
C MET A 193 -13.90 -36.44 -5.83
N THR A 194 -13.38 -36.30 -7.06
CA THR A 194 -12.27 -35.38 -7.36
C THR A 194 -12.64 -33.93 -7.03
N TYR A 195 -13.82 -33.47 -7.46
CA TYR A 195 -14.31 -32.12 -7.16
C TYR A 195 -14.47 -31.92 -5.65
N THR A 196 -15.17 -32.81 -4.94
CA THR A 196 -15.44 -32.67 -3.51
C THR A 196 -14.16 -32.68 -2.68
N GLN A 197 -13.18 -33.52 -3.03
CA GLN A 197 -11.89 -33.54 -2.34
C GLN A 197 -11.13 -32.22 -2.52
N TYR A 198 -11.05 -31.72 -3.75
CA TYR A 198 -10.34 -30.48 -4.06
C TYR A 198 -11.06 -29.24 -3.50
N GLU A 199 -12.39 -29.27 -3.47
CA GLU A 199 -13.24 -28.24 -2.88
C GLU A 199 -13.04 -28.15 -1.35
N ALA A 200 -13.00 -29.29 -0.67
CA ALA A 200 -12.74 -29.34 0.77
C ALA A 200 -11.31 -28.86 1.12
N GLU A 201 -10.32 -29.23 0.30
CA GLU A 201 -8.95 -28.76 0.46
C GLU A 201 -8.86 -27.23 0.31
N ILE A 202 -9.41 -26.67 -0.77
CA ILE A 202 -9.39 -25.22 -1.01
C ILE A 202 -10.14 -24.48 0.08
N HIS A 203 -11.29 -24.98 0.52
CA HIS A 203 -12.04 -24.39 1.61
C HIS A 203 -11.20 -24.31 2.88
N ALA A 204 -10.59 -25.43 3.31
CA ALA A 204 -9.75 -25.45 4.50
C ALA A 204 -8.56 -24.49 4.40
N GLN A 205 -7.89 -24.44 3.24
CA GLN A 205 -6.76 -23.54 3.02
C GLN A 205 -7.20 -22.06 2.96
N LEU A 206 -8.35 -21.73 2.37
CA LEU A 206 -8.89 -20.37 2.36
C LEU A 206 -9.31 -19.93 3.77
N THR A 207 -9.91 -20.82 4.57
CA THR A 207 -10.23 -20.53 5.97
C THR A 207 -8.96 -20.16 6.73
N ALA A 208 -7.90 -20.97 6.61
CA ALA A 208 -6.62 -20.69 7.24
C ALA A 208 -6.02 -19.35 6.77
N LEU A 209 -6.10 -19.02 5.46
CA LEU A 209 -5.62 -17.74 4.94
C LEU A 209 -6.38 -16.53 5.54
N LEU A 210 -7.69 -16.65 5.72
CA LEU A 210 -8.53 -15.61 6.31
C LEU A 210 -8.31 -15.50 7.82
N GLU A 211 -8.07 -16.61 8.51
CA GLU A 211 -7.63 -16.61 9.91
C GLU A 211 -6.27 -15.92 10.07
N ASP A 212 -5.31 -16.22 9.19
CA ASP A 212 -4.01 -15.53 9.14
C ASP A 212 -4.15 -14.02 8.87
N ALA A 213 -5.17 -13.61 8.13
CA ALA A 213 -5.45 -12.19 7.92
C ALA A 213 -5.83 -11.47 9.21
N SER A 214 -6.42 -12.16 10.20
CA SER A 214 -6.70 -11.57 11.51
C SER A 214 -5.42 -11.23 12.28
N ASN A 215 -4.36 -12.03 12.08
CA ASN A 215 -3.02 -11.80 12.66
C ASN A 215 -2.31 -10.58 12.04
N MET A 216 -2.80 -10.04 10.92
CA MET A 216 -2.27 -8.80 10.32
C MET A 216 -2.48 -7.58 11.22
N GLN A 217 -3.42 -7.63 12.16
CA GLN A 217 -3.59 -6.56 13.16
C GLN A 217 -2.33 -6.38 14.00
N THR A 218 -1.69 -7.48 14.39
CA THR A 218 -0.40 -7.46 15.12
C THR A 218 0.68 -6.83 14.25
N VAL A 219 0.74 -7.17 12.96
CA VAL A 219 1.69 -6.58 12.01
C VAL A 219 1.51 -5.06 11.89
N PHE A 220 0.27 -4.57 11.88
CA PHE A 220 -0.01 -3.13 11.88
C PHE A 220 0.40 -2.45 13.19
N ALA A 221 0.16 -3.09 14.34
CA ALA A 221 0.62 -2.59 15.62
C ALA A 221 2.15 -2.50 15.67
N HIS A 222 2.87 -3.50 15.13
CA HIS A 222 4.32 -3.46 14.98
C HIS A 222 4.78 -2.30 14.09
N ALA A 223 4.11 -2.05 12.97
CA ALA A 223 4.43 -0.91 12.11
C ALA A 223 4.33 0.43 12.84
N LEU A 224 3.22 0.66 13.57
CA LEU A 224 3.03 1.88 14.35
C LEU A 224 4.07 2.03 15.46
N ARG A 225 4.43 0.93 16.12
CA ARG A 225 5.47 0.90 17.14
C ARG A 225 6.84 1.29 16.56
N ILE A 226 7.23 0.72 15.43
CA ILE A 226 8.52 1.02 14.78
C ILE A 226 8.58 2.49 14.37
N GLU A 227 7.51 3.05 13.82
CA GLU A 227 7.44 4.47 13.46
C GLU A 227 7.49 5.39 14.71
N ALA A 228 6.80 5.03 15.80
CA ALA A 228 6.87 5.76 17.05
C ALA A 228 8.27 5.71 17.67
N ASP A 229 8.92 4.54 17.64
CA ASP A 229 10.29 4.32 18.14
C ASP A 229 11.32 5.12 17.33
N LEU A 230 11.12 5.27 16.02
CA LEU A 230 11.98 6.10 15.15
C LEU A 230 11.95 7.57 15.60
N LEU A 231 10.75 8.12 15.78
CA LEU A 231 10.57 9.50 16.23
C LEU A 231 11.11 9.70 17.65
N ALA A 232 10.79 8.80 18.59
CA ALA A 232 11.27 8.87 19.96
C ALA A 232 12.80 8.77 20.04
N SER A 233 13.41 7.86 19.27
CA SER A 233 14.87 7.71 19.18
C SER A 233 15.53 8.98 18.62
N SER A 234 14.91 9.58 17.60
CA SER A 234 15.42 10.80 16.98
C SER A 234 15.34 12.01 17.93
N VAL A 235 14.24 12.14 18.68
CA VAL A 235 14.08 13.19 19.70
C VAL A 235 15.06 12.99 20.85
N ALA A 236 15.19 11.76 21.38
CA ALA A 236 16.13 11.46 22.46
C ALA A 236 17.59 11.70 22.06
N HIS A 237 17.95 11.39 20.80
CA HIS A 237 19.26 11.72 20.25
C HIS A 237 19.50 13.23 20.23
N ASN A 238 18.52 14.01 19.75
CA ASN A 238 18.66 15.47 19.69
C ASN A 238 18.68 16.12 21.08
N ALA A 239 17.85 15.66 22.02
CA ALA A 239 17.78 16.20 23.38
C ALA A 239 19.07 16.02 24.17
N ARG A 240 19.81 14.91 23.96
CA ARG A 240 21.12 14.69 24.59
C ARG A 240 22.20 15.66 24.11
N ASN A 241 22.02 16.26 22.94
CA ASN A 241 22.98 17.15 22.30
C ASN A 241 22.69 18.64 22.57
N ILE A 242 21.59 18.96 23.27
CA ILE A 242 21.21 20.33 23.63
C ILE A 242 21.50 20.52 25.12
N THR A 243 22.47 21.35 25.47
CA THR A 243 22.68 21.77 26.87
C THR A 243 21.56 22.73 27.31
N GLU A 244 21.18 22.69 28.59
CA GLU A 244 20.07 23.48 29.17
C GLU A 244 20.20 25.00 28.91
N GLU A 245 21.45 25.48 28.76
CA GLU A 245 21.80 26.86 28.38
C GLU A 245 21.30 27.26 26.97
N GLN A 246 21.25 26.33 26.01
CA GLN A 246 20.81 26.59 24.63
C GLN A 246 19.27 26.67 24.49
N LEU A 247 18.51 26.08 25.42
CA LEU A 247 17.03 26.09 25.43
C LEU A 247 16.43 27.39 25.98
N THR A 248 17.19 28.16 26.76
CA THR A 248 16.71 29.42 27.38
C THR A 248 16.90 30.66 26.49
N GLY A 249 17.67 30.53 25.40
CA GLY A 249 17.84 31.56 24.37
C GLY A 249 16.62 31.66 23.45
N ALA A 250 15.48 32.14 23.96
CA ALA A 250 14.34 32.46 23.11
C ALA A 250 14.78 33.39 21.95
N PRO A 251 14.21 33.25 20.73
CA PRO A 251 14.50 34.16 19.64
C PRO A 251 14.24 35.59 20.11
N ARG A 252 15.31 36.38 20.24
CA ARG A 252 15.20 37.77 20.69
C ARG A 252 14.34 38.50 19.66
N THR A 253 13.16 38.97 20.08
CA THR A 253 12.31 39.82 19.26
C THR A 253 13.15 41.01 18.81
N ILE A 254 13.34 41.15 17.50
CA ILE A 254 14.04 42.29 16.91
C ILE A 254 13.19 43.52 17.23
N HIS A 255 13.56 44.26 18.29
CA HIS A 255 13.06 45.61 18.46
C HIS A 255 13.60 46.41 17.27
N ALA A 256 12.67 46.89 16.45
CA ALA A 256 12.94 47.71 15.28
C ALA A 256 13.99 48.78 15.62
N ILE A 257 14.99 48.90 14.75
CA ILE A 257 15.98 49.97 14.79
C ILE A 257 15.20 51.29 14.80
N GLN A 258 15.12 51.89 15.99
CA GLN A 258 14.62 53.23 16.17
C GLN A 258 15.68 54.11 15.53
N THR A 259 15.44 54.51 14.28
CA THR A 259 16.23 55.50 13.55
C THR A 259 16.19 56.80 14.34
N GLY A 260 17.12 56.92 15.28
CA GLY A 260 17.46 58.16 15.96
C GLY A 260 18.17 59.07 14.98
N ALA A 261 17.41 59.70 14.08
CA ALA A 261 17.84 60.91 13.43
C ALA A 261 17.94 61.99 14.53
N GLN A 262 19.11 62.09 15.17
CA GLN A 262 19.48 63.26 15.94
C GLN A 262 19.53 64.46 14.98
N SER A 263 18.47 65.25 14.99
CA SER A 263 18.44 66.58 14.40
C SER A 263 19.37 67.50 15.20
N GLN A 264 20.48 67.90 14.59
CA GLN A 264 21.21 69.09 15.04
C GLN A 264 20.52 70.35 14.49
N PRO A 265 20.34 71.42 15.30
CA PRO A 265 19.87 72.69 14.78
C PRO A 265 21.05 73.46 14.18
N ILE A 266 21.10 73.57 12.84
CA ILE A 266 21.94 74.55 12.15
C ILE A 266 21.11 75.82 11.96
N SER A 267 21.47 76.86 12.71
CA SER A 267 21.06 78.24 12.43
C SER A 267 21.91 78.80 11.27
N GLY A 268 21.25 79.42 10.29
CA GLY A 268 21.81 80.62 9.65
C GLY A 268 22.07 80.58 8.13
N VAL A 269 21.11 81.14 7.38
CA VAL A 269 21.26 82.14 6.29
C VAL A 269 22.09 81.77 5.05
N GLY A 270 21.44 81.72 3.88
CA GLY A 270 22.08 81.84 2.57
C GLY A 270 21.11 81.65 1.40
N GLN A 271 20.99 82.66 0.54
CA GLN A 271 19.94 82.89 -0.47
C GLN A 271 19.96 81.99 -1.73
N SER A 272 18.82 82.11 -2.45
CA SER A 272 18.60 82.07 -3.91
C SER A 272 18.26 80.74 -4.63
N ASN A 273 16.94 80.61 -4.89
CA ASN A 273 16.20 80.17 -6.09
C ASN A 273 16.93 80.26 -7.47
N PRO A 274 16.31 79.81 -8.59
CA PRO A 274 15.34 78.71 -8.82
C PRO A 274 15.67 77.90 -10.10
N SER A 275 14.92 76.83 -10.38
CA SER A 275 14.59 76.18 -11.68
C SER A 275 14.55 74.66 -11.47
N GLY A 276 13.62 73.87 -11.97
CA GLY A 276 12.51 74.07 -12.88
C GLY A 276 11.94 72.69 -13.20
N ALA A 277 10.62 72.61 -13.19
CA ALA A 277 9.70 71.65 -13.82
C ALA A 277 10.19 70.25 -14.26
N GLY A 278 9.48 69.22 -13.78
CA GLY A 278 9.24 67.99 -14.53
C GLY A 278 8.24 67.06 -13.83
N PRO A 279 6.98 66.95 -14.31
CA PRO A 279 6.10 65.86 -13.92
C PRO A 279 5.73 64.94 -15.10
N ALA A 280 5.26 63.74 -14.71
CA ALA A 280 4.55 62.73 -15.50
C ALA A 280 5.41 61.96 -16.54
N GLY A 281 5.25 60.66 -16.76
CA GLY A 281 4.17 59.71 -16.44
C GLY A 281 4.03 58.72 -17.62
N ALA A 282 3.31 57.62 -17.40
CA ALA A 282 2.94 56.52 -18.32
C ALA A 282 4.04 55.48 -18.62
N TRP A 283 3.92 54.16 -18.34
CA TRP A 283 2.86 53.13 -18.53
C TRP A 283 2.54 52.77 -20.00
N ALA A 284 2.62 51.44 -20.26
CA ALA A 284 2.02 50.65 -21.35
C ALA A 284 2.56 50.91 -22.78
N ASP A 285 2.92 49.93 -23.61
CA ASP A 285 2.68 48.47 -23.68
C ASP A 285 3.97 47.73 -24.11
#